data_AF-A0A662FJ37-F1
#
_entry.id   AF-A0A662FJ37-F1
#
_cell.length_a   1.000
_cell.length_b   1.000
_cell.length_c   1.000
_cell.angle_alpha   90.00
_cell.angle_beta   90.00
_cell.angle_gamma   90.00
#
_symmetry.space_group_name_H-M   'P 1'
#
loop_
_entity.id
_entity.type
_entity.pdbx_description
1 polymer ?
#
loop_
_entity_poly.entity_id
_entity_poly.type
_entity_poly.pdbx_seq_one_letter_code
_entity_poly.pdbx_strand_id
1 'polypeptide(L)'
;MRVIILIDADNFTNGLVNVSKSKKQFRYVDYYKINKFVIEYLRKNLQYKDCDIQHLRTYYYTGKFTENLISRIEYVLQKEKDASRKAALSTLIEKAKKSKKIQTEFLKLAKDYYYFEIRDKPLQFSPSTLKIFQKGVDVQLAVDLVEFAYKNTFDIAVILSG
;
A
#
# COMPACT_ATOMS: atom_id res chain seq x y z
N MET A 1 10.68 -17.80 16.78
CA MET A 1 10.68 -16.36 16.44
C MET A 1 9.50 -16.04 15.55
N ARG A 2 8.55 -15.30 16.10
CA ARG A 2 7.31 -14.83 15.51
C ARG A 2 7.58 -13.61 14.65
N VAL A 3 7.27 -13.68 13.36
CA VAL A 3 7.53 -12.60 12.40
C VAL A 3 6.22 -12.01 11.92
N ILE A 4 6.09 -10.69 12.00
CA ILE A 4 5.07 -9.94 11.27
C ILE A 4 5.73 -9.15 10.13
N ILE A 5 4.98 -8.97 9.05
CA ILE A 5 5.40 -8.17 7.90
C ILE A 5 4.43 -6.98 7.79
N LEU A 6 4.95 -5.76 7.77
CA LEU A 6 4.17 -4.54 7.58
C LEU A 6 4.57 -3.92 6.25
N ILE A 7 3.61 -3.74 5.35
CA ILE A 7 3.85 -3.22 4.02
C ILE A 7 3.23 -1.84 3.90
N ASP A 8 4.06 -0.82 3.72
CA ASP A 8 3.61 0.48 3.24
C ASP A 8 3.46 0.42 1.72
N ALA A 9 2.23 0.21 1.26
CA ALA A 9 1.95 -0.12 -0.13
C ALA A 9 2.42 0.95 -1.12
N ASP A 10 2.18 2.22 -0.81
CA ASP A 10 2.50 3.33 -1.71
C ASP A 10 4.01 3.51 -1.78
N ASN A 11 4.70 3.57 -0.63
CA ASN A 11 6.14 3.75 -0.61
C ASN A 11 6.88 2.55 -1.22
N PHE A 12 6.46 1.32 -0.90
CA PHE A 12 7.07 0.13 -1.46
C PHE A 12 6.89 0.04 -2.98
N THR A 13 5.69 0.34 -3.49
CA THR A 13 5.42 0.35 -4.93
C THR A 13 6.19 1.48 -5.64
N ASN A 14 6.27 2.66 -5.03
CA ASN A 14 7.04 3.78 -5.59
C ASN A 14 8.54 3.47 -5.67
N GLY A 15 9.11 2.80 -4.67
CA GLY A 15 10.48 2.30 -4.71
C GLY A 15 10.71 1.39 -5.91
N LEU A 16 9.78 0.46 -6.17
CA LEU A 16 9.86 -0.42 -7.33
C LEU A 16 9.77 0.31 -8.66
N VAL A 17 8.86 1.30 -8.78
CA VAL A 17 8.74 2.13 -9.98
C VAL A 17 10.06 2.83 -10.30
N ASN A 18 10.75 3.34 -9.28
CA ASN A 18 12.05 3.99 -9.44
C ASN A 18 13.13 3.00 -9.91
N VAL A 19 13.16 1.79 -9.34
CA VAL A 19 14.07 0.72 -9.78
C VAL A 19 13.77 0.27 -11.22
N SER A 20 12.50 0.17 -11.59
CA SER A 20 12.09 -0.17 -12.95
C SER A 20 12.56 0.87 -13.97
N LYS A 21 12.43 2.15 -13.63
CA LYS A 21 12.92 3.26 -14.48
C LYS A 21 14.44 3.21 -14.62
N SER A 22 15.18 3.06 -13.52
CA SER A 22 16.65 3.06 -13.55
C SER A 22 17.20 1.86 -14.33
N LYS A 23 16.58 0.69 -14.21
CA LYS A 23 16.99 -0.54 -14.91
C LYS A 23 16.36 -0.70 -16.30
N LYS A 24 15.51 0.23 -16.74
CA LYS A 24 14.73 0.13 -17.99
C LYS A 24 13.99 -1.21 -18.14
N GLN A 25 13.51 -1.76 -17.02
CA GLN A 25 12.87 -3.08 -16.98
C GLN A 25 11.56 -2.99 -16.20
N PHE A 26 10.48 -3.51 -16.78
CA PHE A 26 9.23 -3.65 -16.06
C PHE A 26 9.38 -4.64 -14.91
N ARG A 27 9.03 -4.22 -13.70
CA ARG A 27 9.02 -5.05 -12.50
C ARG A 27 7.72 -4.80 -11.75
N TYR A 28 7.23 -5.83 -11.09
CA TYR A 28 6.06 -5.77 -10.22
C TYR A 28 6.36 -6.53 -8.93
N VAL A 29 5.61 -6.19 -7.87
CA VAL A 29 5.69 -6.90 -6.60
C VAL A 29 4.81 -8.14 -6.68
N ASP A 30 5.38 -9.31 -6.43
CA ASP A 30 4.62 -10.55 -6.23
C ASP A 30 4.24 -10.67 -4.75
N TYR A 31 3.12 -10.05 -4.38
CA TYR A 31 2.63 -10.01 -3.00
C TYR A 31 2.36 -11.41 -2.41
N TYR A 32 2.05 -12.40 -3.26
CA TYR A 32 1.82 -13.78 -2.84
C TYR A 32 3.10 -14.46 -2.33
N LYS A 33 4.27 -14.01 -2.78
CA LYS A 33 5.58 -14.59 -2.41
C LYS A 33 6.34 -13.78 -1.34
N ILE A 34 5.83 -12.63 -0.91
CA ILE A 34 6.54 -11.75 0.03
C ILE A 34 6.91 -12.48 1.32
N ASN A 35 5.97 -13.23 1.91
CA ASN A 35 6.24 -13.92 3.17
C ASN A 35 7.34 -14.97 3.00
N LYS A 36 7.30 -15.77 1.92
CA LYS A 36 8.34 -16.76 1.62
C LYS A 36 9.71 -16.09 1.45
N PHE A 37 9.77 -15.02 0.68
CA PHE A 37 10.99 -14.24 0.47
C PHE A 37 11.58 -13.74 1.79
N VAL A 38 10.75 -13.12 2.65
CA VAL A 38 11.20 -12.58 3.94
C VAL A 38 11.72 -13.68 4.85
N ILE A 39 11.00 -14.81 4.96
CA ILE A 39 11.40 -15.92 5.83
C ILE A 39 12.70 -16.56 5.33
N GLU A 40 12.85 -16.76 4.03
CA GLU A 40 14.10 -17.24 3.43
C GLU A 40 15.26 -16.28 3.67
N TYR A 41 15.02 -14.96 3.56
CA TYR A 41 16.03 -13.95 3.82
C TYR A 41 16.49 -13.98 5.30
N LEU A 42 15.55 -14.03 6.24
CA LEU A 42 15.87 -14.10 7.67
C LEU A 42 16.62 -15.39 8.04
N ARG A 43 16.23 -16.54 7.49
CA ARG A 43 16.93 -17.83 7.73
C ARG A 43 18.38 -17.85 7.25
N LYS A 44 18.70 -17.05 6.22
CA LYS A 44 20.08 -16.92 5.71
C LYS A 44 20.95 -15.98 6.57
N ASN A 45 20.35 -15.19 7.46
CA ASN A 45 21.08 -14.32 8.35
C ASN A 45 21.66 -15.14 9.52
N LEU A 46 22.96 -15.00 9.79
CA LEU A 46 23.66 -15.72 10.85
C LEU A 46 23.02 -15.52 12.23
N GLN A 47 22.38 -14.37 12.48
CA GLN A 47 21.69 -14.06 13.74
C GLN A 47 20.49 -14.98 14.00
N TYR A 48 19.84 -15.48 12.93
CA TYR A 48 18.58 -16.22 13.03
C TYR A 48 18.67 -17.65 12.46
N LYS A 49 19.87 -18.09 12.03
CA LYS A 49 20.06 -19.35 11.31
C LYS A 49 19.54 -20.60 12.07
N ASP A 50 19.64 -20.58 13.39
CA ASP A 50 19.24 -21.68 14.28
C ASP A 50 17.87 -21.44 14.95
N CYS A 51 17.20 -20.33 14.60
CA CYS A 51 15.89 -19.98 15.16
C CYS A 51 14.78 -20.63 14.33
N ASP A 52 13.76 -21.16 15.00
CA ASP A 52 12.52 -21.52 14.31
C ASP A 52 11.73 -20.24 13.95
N ILE A 53 11.76 -19.85 12.68
CA ILE A 53 11.12 -18.63 12.19
C ILE A 53 9.72 -18.95 11.68
N GLN A 54 8.71 -18.35 12.31
CA GLN A 54 7.31 -18.51 11.97
C GLN A 54 6.71 -17.17 11.52
N HIS A 55 6.14 -17.14 10.31
CA HIS A 55 5.33 -16.02 9.83
C HIS A 55 3.95 -16.04 10.51
N LEU A 56 3.57 -14.95 11.17
CA LEU A 56 2.26 -14.79 11.80
C LEU A 56 1.25 -14.12 10.88
N ARG A 57 1.64 -12.96 10.33
CA ARG A 57 0.75 -12.12 9.52
C ARG A 57 1.51 -11.12 8.67
N THR A 58 0.93 -10.81 7.51
CA THR A 58 1.33 -9.71 6.65
C THR A 58 0.23 -8.65 6.68
N TYR A 59 0.55 -7.44 7.08
CA TYR A 59 -0.35 -6.30 7.07
C TYR A 59 -0.02 -5.39 5.89
N TYR A 60 -1.02 -5.10 5.06
CA TYR A 60 -0.90 -4.26 3.87
C TYR A 60 -1.60 -2.92 4.08
N TYR A 61 -0.81 -1.87 4.29
CA TYR A 61 -1.27 -0.52 4.59
C TYR A 61 -1.41 0.28 3.29
N THR A 62 -2.63 0.76 2.99
CA THR A 62 -2.88 1.46 1.72
C THR A 62 -4.00 2.49 1.80
N GLY A 63 -4.00 3.45 0.88
CA GLY A 63 -5.13 4.32 0.61
C GLY A 63 -6.15 3.65 -0.31
N LYS A 64 -7.43 3.70 0.06
CA LYS A 64 -8.55 3.16 -0.71
C LYS A 64 -9.18 4.23 -1.61
N PHE A 65 -9.34 3.91 -2.89
CA PHE A 65 -10.22 4.66 -3.78
C PHE A 65 -11.68 4.34 -3.44
N THR A 66 -12.42 5.32 -2.94
CA THR A 66 -13.82 5.17 -2.55
C THR A 66 -14.75 5.81 -3.58
N GLU A 67 -16.04 5.44 -3.59
CA GLU A 67 -17.04 6.16 -4.39
C GLU A 67 -17.10 7.63 -4.02
N ASN A 68 -17.08 7.93 -2.71
CA ASN A 68 -17.09 9.30 -2.22
C ASN A 68 -15.93 10.14 -2.78
N LEU A 69 -14.72 9.58 -2.88
CA LEU A 69 -13.59 10.26 -3.53
C LEU A 69 -13.92 10.63 -4.98
N ILE A 70 -14.47 9.69 -5.75
CA ILE A 70 -14.82 9.90 -7.16
C ILE A 70 -15.90 10.98 -7.27
N SER A 71 -16.98 10.88 -6.49
CA SER A 71 -18.07 11.86 -6.49
C SER A 71 -17.60 13.26 -6.10
N ARG A 72 -16.64 13.39 -5.18
CA ARG A 72 -16.04 14.69 -4.83
C ARG A 72 -15.27 15.31 -6.01
N ILE A 73 -14.54 14.50 -6.79
CA ILE A 73 -13.84 14.97 -7.99
C ILE A 73 -14.85 15.38 -9.07
N GLU A 74 -15.91 14.58 -9.28
CA GLU A 74 -17.00 14.89 -10.24
C GLU A 74 -17.70 16.21 -9.90
N TYR A 75 -18.02 16.43 -8.63
CA TYR A 75 -18.63 17.66 -8.16
C TYR A 75 -17.76 18.89 -8.44
N VAL A 76 -16.45 18.80 -8.22
CA VAL A 76 -15.52 19.90 -8.54
C VAL A 76 -15.42 20.10 -10.05
N LEU A 77 -15.37 19.03 -10.84
CA LEU A 77 -15.35 19.09 -12.31
C LEU A 77 -16.59 19.79 -12.89
N GLN A 78 -17.77 19.53 -12.33
CA GLN A 78 -19.03 20.17 -12.76
C GLN A 78 -19.04 21.68 -12.52
N LYS A 79 -18.38 22.14 -11.44
CA LYS A 79 -18.33 23.55 -11.05
C LYS A 79 -17.15 24.31 -11.65
N GLU A 80 -16.18 23.61 -12.22
CA GLU A 80 -14.98 24.21 -12.79
C GLU A 80 -15.30 24.94 -14.10
N LYS A 81 -14.90 26.21 -14.17
CA LYS A 81 -15.10 27.08 -15.33
C LYS A 81 -13.82 27.25 -16.14
N ASP A 82 -12.66 27.11 -15.51
CA ASP A 82 -11.38 27.20 -16.19
C ASP A 82 -11.14 25.96 -17.06
N ALA A 83 -10.93 26.16 -18.36
CA ALA A 83 -10.79 25.06 -19.32
C ALA A 83 -9.59 24.16 -19.04
N SER A 84 -8.46 24.74 -18.60
CA SER A 84 -7.24 24.01 -18.29
C SER A 84 -7.42 23.11 -17.07
N ARG A 85 -7.95 23.66 -15.97
CA ARG A 85 -8.27 22.92 -14.75
C ARG A 85 -9.33 21.86 -15.00
N LYS A 86 -10.33 22.15 -15.83
CA LYS A 86 -11.36 21.18 -16.23
C LYS A 86 -10.75 19.99 -16.96
N ALA A 87 -9.83 20.21 -17.90
CA ALA A 87 -9.12 19.12 -18.58
C ALA A 87 -8.25 18.28 -17.62
N ALA A 88 -7.57 18.94 -16.67
CA ALA A 88 -6.80 18.25 -15.63
C ALA A 88 -7.70 17.39 -14.72
N LEU A 89 -8.85 17.91 -14.29
CA LEU A 89 -9.86 17.18 -13.51
C LEU A 89 -10.43 15.98 -14.27
N SER A 90 -10.75 16.16 -15.55
CA SER A 90 -11.21 15.05 -16.42
C SER A 90 -10.16 13.95 -16.54
N THR A 91 -8.88 14.31 -16.65
CA THR A 91 -7.80 13.32 -16.66
C THR A 91 -7.63 12.64 -15.31
N LEU A 92 -7.75 13.40 -14.22
CA LEU A 92 -7.64 12.88 -12.85
C LEU A 92 -8.74 11.87 -12.53
N ILE A 93 -9.98 12.16 -12.91
CA ILE A 93 -11.11 11.26 -12.64
C ILE A 93 -11.00 9.95 -13.42
N GLU A 94 -10.61 9.99 -14.70
CA GLU A 94 -10.41 8.78 -15.50
C GLU A 94 -9.32 7.90 -14.89
N LYS A 95 -8.21 8.51 -14.45
CA LYS A 95 -7.16 7.80 -13.70
C LYS A 95 -7.69 7.22 -12.39
N ALA A 96 -8.46 7.98 -11.62
CA ALA A 96 -9.00 7.53 -10.35
C ALA A 96 -9.98 6.36 -10.51
N LYS A 97 -10.86 6.40 -11.51
CA LYS A 97 -11.80 5.30 -11.85
C LYS A 97 -11.04 4.04 -12.26
N LYS A 98 -10.02 4.18 -13.12
CA LYS A 98 -9.14 3.07 -13.52
C LYS A 98 -8.39 2.47 -12.32
N SER A 99 -7.75 3.30 -11.49
CA SER A 99 -7.04 2.86 -10.30
C SER A 99 -7.95 2.17 -9.29
N LYS A 100 -9.18 2.68 -9.11
CA LYS A 100 -10.18 2.04 -8.25
C LYS A 100 -10.55 0.65 -8.74
N LYS A 101 -10.75 0.46 -10.06
CA LYS A 101 -11.04 -0.86 -10.64
C LYS A 101 -9.89 -1.83 -10.39
N ILE A 102 -8.66 -1.44 -10.72
CA ILE A 102 -7.45 -2.25 -10.50
C ILE A 102 -7.29 -2.60 -9.01
N GLN A 103 -7.45 -1.61 -8.12
CA GLN A 103 -7.36 -1.84 -6.69
C GLN A 103 -8.44 -2.80 -6.21
N THR A 104 -9.68 -2.69 -6.69
CA THR A 104 -10.77 -3.58 -6.29
C THR A 104 -10.47 -5.03 -6.69
N GLU A 105 -9.95 -5.24 -7.91
CA GLU A 105 -9.53 -6.56 -8.40
C GLU A 105 -8.37 -7.11 -7.55
N PHE A 106 -7.35 -6.29 -7.28
CA PHE A 106 -6.23 -6.69 -6.41
C PHE A 106 -6.71 -7.06 -5.00
N LEU A 107 -7.51 -6.21 -4.34
CA LEU A 107 -7.99 -6.47 -2.98
C LEU A 107 -8.91 -7.69 -2.92
N LYS A 108 -9.57 -8.07 -4.03
CA LYS A 108 -10.31 -9.33 -4.12
C LYS A 108 -9.36 -10.53 -4.08
N LEU A 109 -8.27 -10.50 -4.85
CA LEU A 109 -7.26 -11.56 -4.90
C LEU A 109 -6.44 -11.64 -3.61
N ALA A 110 -6.08 -10.49 -3.04
CA ALA A 110 -5.21 -10.41 -1.87
C ALA A 110 -5.83 -11.00 -0.60
N LYS A 111 -7.16 -11.12 -0.53
CA LYS A 111 -7.87 -11.80 0.57
C LYS A 111 -7.52 -13.28 0.68
N ASP A 112 -7.15 -13.90 -0.44
CA ASP A 112 -6.81 -15.32 -0.49
C ASP A 112 -5.31 -15.56 -0.23
N TYR A 113 -4.54 -14.50 0.01
CA TYR A 113 -3.11 -14.62 0.31
C TYR A 113 -2.88 -15.08 1.74
N TYR A 114 -1.84 -15.88 1.93
CA TYR A 114 -1.54 -16.54 3.20
C TYR A 114 -1.29 -15.52 4.32
N TYR A 115 -2.16 -15.54 5.34
CA TYR A 115 -2.17 -14.61 6.48
C TYR A 115 -1.98 -13.15 6.06
N PHE A 116 -2.73 -12.70 5.07
CA PHE A 116 -2.65 -11.34 4.53
C PHE A 116 -3.85 -10.50 4.98
N GLU A 117 -3.58 -9.40 5.70
CA GLU A 117 -4.59 -8.51 6.23
C GLU A 117 -4.46 -7.11 5.63
N ILE A 118 -5.54 -6.60 5.07
CA ILE A 118 -5.58 -5.27 4.45
C ILE A 118 -5.95 -4.23 5.51
N ARG A 119 -5.12 -3.20 5.65
CA ARG A 119 -5.31 -2.02 6.49
C ARG A 119 -5.50 -0.81 5.57
N ASP A 120 -6.74 -0.52 5.20
CA ASP A 120 -7.03 0.57 4.26
C ASP A 120 -7.64 1.81 4.91
N LYS A 121 -7.30 2.99 4.37
CA LYS A 121 -7.93 4.27 4.73
C LYS A 121 -8.42 5.00 3.48
N PRO A 122 -9.56 5.71 3.53
CA PRO A 122 -10.04 6.46 2.37
C PRO A 122 -9.01 7.49 1.90
N LEU A 123 -8.65 7.42 0.61
CA LEU A 123 -7.89 8.47 -0.05
C LEU A 123 -8.63 9.81 0.01
N GLN A 124 -7.86 10.89 0.05
CA GLN A 124 -8.36 12.25 0.08
C GLN A 124 -8.08 12.97 -1.24
N PHE A 125 -8.89 13.97 -1.55
CA PHE A 125 -8.74 14.83 -2.72
C PHE A 125 -8.62 16.29 -2.28
N SER A 126 -7.62 16.98 -2.84
CA SER A 126 -7.40 18.42 -2.67
C SER A 126 -7.80 19.16 -3.95
N PRO A 127 -8.89 19.97 -3.92
CA PRO A 127 -9.32 20.76 -5.08
C PRO A 127 -8.35 21.87 -5.49
N SER A 128 -7.57 22.41 -4.54
CA SER A 128 -6.62 23.48 -4.82
C SER A 128 -5.44 22.96 -5.65
N THR A 129 -4.91 21.80 -5.27
CA THR A 129 -3.73 21.20 -5.91
C THR A 129 -4.08 20.16 -6.98
N LEU A 130 -5.36 19.80 -7.12
CA LEU A 130 -5.84 18.71 -7.99
C LEU A 130 -5.11 17.38 -7.76
N LYS A 131 -4.86 17.05 -6.49
CA LYS A 131 -4.11 15.83 -6.09
C LYS A 131 -4.98 14.91 -5.25
N ILE A 132 -4.83 13.61 -5.51
CA ILE A 132 -5.30 12.53 -4.64
C ILE A 132 -4.13 12.11 -3.76
N PHE A 133 -4.35 11.93 -2.46
CA PHE A 133 -3.29 11.61 -1.51
C PHE A 133 -3.80 10.71 -0.38
N GLN A 134 -2.87 9.98 0.23
CA GLN A 134 -3.09 9.17 1.43
C GLN A 134 -2.97 10.05 2.68
N LYS A 135 -3.87 9.86 3.66
CA LYS A 135 -3.82 10.56 4.94
C LYS A 135 -3.89 9.57 6.09
N GLY A 136 -2.85 9.54 6.92
CA GLY A 136 -2.81 8.77 8.17
C GLY A 136 -2.61 7.27 8.02
N VAL A 137 -2.13 6.80 6.85
CA VAL A 137 -1.72 5.40 6.63
C VAL A 137 -0.41 5.12 7.37
N ASP A 138 0.54 6.03 7.26
CA ASP A 138 1.78 6.14 8.03
C ASP A 138 1.53 6.10 9.54
N VAL A 139 0.61 6.95 10.02
CA VAL A 139 0.24 6.99 11.44
C VAL A 139 -0.37 5.67 11.89
N GLN A 140 -1.20 5.03 11.04
CA GLN A 140 -1.78 3.74 11.39
C GLN A 140 -0.72 2.64 11.48
N LEU A 141 0.20 2.57 10.52
CA LEU A 141 1.30 1.62 10.55
C LEU A 141 2.13 1.77 11.83
N ALA A 142 2.47 3.01 12.20
CA ALA A 142 3.22 3.28 13.42
C ALA A 142 2.46 2.89 14.69
N VAL A 143 1.17 3.23 14.77
CA VAL A 143 0.31 2.86 15.91
C VAL A 143 0.18 1.35 16.03
N ASP A 144 -0.11 0.65 14.93
CA ASP A 144 -0.23 -0.81 14.92
C ASP A 144 1.10 -1.46 15.36
N LEU A 145 2.25 -0.98 14.88
CA LEU A 145 3.56 -1.50 15.27
C LEU A 145 3.81 -1.36 16.78
N VAL A 146 3.52 -0.18 17.35
CA VAL A 146 3.65 0.07 18.79
C VAL A 146 2.68 -0.79 19.59
N GLU A 147 1.44 -0.91 19.15
CA GLU A 147 0.43 -1.75 19.80
C GLU A 147 0.84 -3.23 19.80
N PHE A 148 1.30 -3.74 18.66
CA PHE A 148 1.76 -5.12 18.54
C PHE A 148 2.99 -5.39 19.41
N ALA A 149 3.91 -4.43 19.51
CA ALA A 149 5.07 -4.52 20.40
C ALA A 149 4.65 -4.52 21.87
N TYR A 150 3.76 -3.60 22.27
CA TYR A 150 3.21 -3.52 23.62
C TYR A 150 2.51 -4.82 24.04
N LYS A 151 1.77 -5.44 23.12
CA LYS A 151 1.11 -6.74 23.31
C LYS A 151 2.04 -7.95 23.19
N ASN A 152 3.34 -7.73 22.96
CA ASN A 152 4.33 -8.78 22.71
C ASN A 152 3.87 -9.78 21.63
N THR A 153 3.33 -9.27 20.51
CA THR A 153 2.70 -10.07 19.45
C THR A 153 3.72 -10.73 18.52
N PHE A 154 4.91 -10.14 18.38
CA PHE A 154 5.95 -10.59 17.48
C PHE A 154 7.33 -10.51 18.16
N ASP A 155 8.29 -11.24 17.61
CA ASP A 155 9.70 -11.15 17.97
C ASP A 155 10.48 -10.34 16.92
N ILE A 156 10.06 -10.39 15.65
CA ILE A 156 10.61 -9.59 14.54
C ILE A 156 9.49 -8.91 13.76
N ALA A 157 9.62 -7.60 13.54
CA ALA A 157 8.80 -6.85 12.59
C ALA A 157 9.62 -6.50 11.36
N VAL A 158 9.16 -6.92 10.18
CA VAL A 158 9.77 -6.58 8.89
C VAL A 158 8.92 -5.51 8.22
N ILE A 159 9.50 -4.33 8.00
CA ILE A 159 8.81 -3.21 7.35
C ILE A 159 9.27 -3.13 5.90
N LEU A 160 8.33 -3.24 4.97
CA LEU A 160 8.55 -3.03 3.54
C LEU A 160 8.04 -1.62 3.18
N SER A 161 8.98 -0.68 3.06
CA SER A 161 8.75 0.71 2.68
C SER A 161 9.88 1.22 1.78
N GLY A 162 9.81 2.49 1.35
CA GLY A 162 10.77 3.16 0.46
C GLY A 162 11.91 3.87 1.18
#